data_AF-A0A0S1B2Y1-F1
#
_entry.id   AF-A0A0S1B2Y1-F1
#
_cell.length_a   1.000
_cell.length_b   1.000
_cell.length_c   1.000
_cell.angle_alpha   90.00
_cell.angle_beta   90.00
_cell.angle_gamma   90.00
#
_symmetry.space_group_name_H-M   'P 1'
#
loop_
_entity.id
_entity.type
_entity.pdbx_description
1 polymer ?
#
loop_
_entity_poly.entity_id
_entity_poly.type
_entity_poly.pdbx_seq_one_letter_code
_entity_poly.pdbx_strand_id
1 'polypeptide(L)'
;MIDELQVSKSCYFYRLKAPITIGAITALFRAIRGAHPSPSNNLFYFVRQPHGTSIWSALCFQFDKTPAFLPRSRAVIDRVTGYLLIVEHRDYVAIFKSQIDIPADFTKRYLQRIGAQDVDHGLTSKDSVFARVRLRHMTLSRFALRSKTLEGENLQNNVGMASSARFAPLGYSFTEADEHFSTTPRTGRISLRADRAGHLELVNYASSIIDRLYPRPGRPSSSPFLAAFARPLELSDLTASPTQFAVDTAILGQAIFDDKVIRLVKRDGGGYRELPKVEIDPILAELTDVLGVTKSAAGKLLMSQLATDVEVGELVINKSRIALKRLALPLLADVYVEDTQFASGADEGRVLLKQFIDKENTFIILFD
;
A
#
# COMPACT_ATOMS: atom_id res chain seq x y z
N MET A 1 0.28 19.81 25.73
CA MET A 1 -0.37 19.51 24.44
C MET A 1 0.41 18.52 23.57
N ILE A 2 1.58 18.83 23.00
CA ILE A 2 2.36 17.80 22.26
C ILE A 2 3.04 16.79 23.19
N ASP A 3 3.39 17.21 24.41
CA ASP A 3 3.94 16.33 25.45
C ASP A 3 2.94 15.29 25.96
N GLU A 4 1.65 15.48 25.68
CA GLU A 4 0.58 14.54 26.00
C GLU A 4 0.35 13.49 24.89
N LEU A 5 1.04 13.62 23.75
CA LEU A 5 0.94 12.64 22.66
C LEU A 5 1.46 11.28 23.16
N GLN A 6 0.57 10.29 23.18
CA GLN A 6 0.90 8.92 23.55
C GLN A 6 0.36 7.96 22.50
N VAL A 7 1.24 7.49 21.61
CA VAL A 7 0.87 6.64 20.48
C VAL A 7 1.81 5.45 20.33
N SER A 8 1.36 4.41 19.63
CA SER A 8 2.18 3.21 19.44
C SER A 8 3.39 3.49 18.54
N LYS A 9 4.48 2.74 18.77
CA LYS A 9 5.67 2.72 17.91
C LYS A 9 5.38 1.98 16.59
N SER A 10 4.52 2.56 15.75
CA SER A 10 4.09 2.01 14.46
C SER A 10 4.03 3.13 13.43
N CYS A 11 4.90 3.09 12.42
CA CYS A 11 4.96 4.11 11.38
C CYS A 11 5.32 3.54 10.01
N TYR A 12 5.19 4.39 9.00
CA TYR A 12 5.57 4.10 7.61
C TYR A 12 6.92 4.74 7.31
N PHE A 13 7.84 3.95 6.74
CA PHE A 13 9.18 4.40 6.38
C PHE A 13 9.32 4.59 4.86
N TYR A 14 10.02 5.65 4.48
CA TYR A 14 10.28 6.06 3.11
C TYR A 14 11.75 6.49 2.96
N ARG A 15 12.31 6.38 1.76
CA ARG A 15 13.50 7.14 1.36
C ARG A 15 13.09 8.53 0.88
N LEU A 16 13.98 9.49 1.09
CA LEU A 16 13.83 10.87 0.66
C LEU A 16 14.20 11.00 -0.82
N LYS A 17 13.27 11.48 -1.65
CA LYS A 17 13.52 11.76 -3.09
C LYS A 17 14.07 13.16 -3.32
N ALA A 18 13.63 14.11 -2.51
CA ALA A 18 13.99 15.51 -2.60
C ALA A 18 13.96 16.11 -1.20
N PRO A 19 14.82 17.10 -0.89
CA PRO A 19 14.81 17.77 0.40
C PRO A 19 13.44 18.36 0.74
N ILE A 20 12.96 18.10 1.95
CA ILE A 20 11.72 18.69 2.46
C ILE A 20 12.08 20.02 3.12
N THR A 21 11.51 21.13 2.64
CA THR A 21 11.76 22.46 3.20
C THR A 21 10.69 22.84 4.23
N ILE A 22 10.93 23.90 5.01
CA ILE A 22 9.91 24.50 5.89
C ILE A 22 8.65 24.81 5.08
N GLY A 23 8.82 25.46 3.91
CA GLY A 23 7.71 25.78 3.01
C GLY A 23 6.96 24.54 2.51
N ALA A 24 7.66 23.43 2.23
CA ALA A 24 7.03 22.18 1.83
C ALA A 24 6.17 21.58 2.95
N ILE A 25 6.65 21.58 4.20
CA ILE A 25 5.87 21.11 5.36
C ILE A 25 4.68 22.04 5.62
N THR A 26 4.87 23.36 5.59
CA THR A 26 3.78 24.32 5.78
C THR A 26 2.69 24.14 4.72
N ALA A 27 3.07 23.95 3.46
CA ALA A 27 2.13 23.67 2.37
C ALA A 27 1.41 22.32 2.56
N LEU A 28 2.14 21.27 2.97
CA LEU A 28 1.56 19.96 3.31
C LEU A 28 0.49 20.08 4.40
N PHE A 29 0.83 20.72 5.53
CA PHE A 29 -0.10 20.87 6.65
C PHE A 29 -1.34 21.69 6.28
N ARG A 30 -1.18 22.71 5.44
CA ARG A 30 -2.32 23.48 4.90
C ARG A 30 -3.20 22.61 4.00
N ALA A 31 -2.61 21.85 3.08
CA ALA A 31 -3.34 20.97 2.18
C ALA A 31 -4.12 19.90 2.94
N ILE A 32 -3.50 19.27 3.96
CA ILE A 32 -4.16 18.30 4.84
C ILE A 32 -5.37 18.94 5.52
N ARG A 33 -5.20 20.10 6.17
CA ARG A 33 -6.33 20.77 6.85
C ARG A 33 -7.45 21.15 5.90
N GLY A 34 -7.12 21.61 4.71
CA GLY A 34 -8.10 21.98 3.68
C GLY A 34 -8.88 20.80 3.10
N ALA A 35 -8.36 19.58 3.22
CA ALA A 35 -9.02 18.36 2.74
C ALA A 35 -10.08 17.80 3.72
N HIS A 36 -10.14 18.30 4.96
CA HIS A 36 -11.07 17.83 5.98
C HIS A 36 -12.16 18.87 6.29
N PRO A 37 -13.41 18.44 6.52
CA PRO A 37 -14.51 19.37 6.80
C PRO A 37 -14.46 19.92 8.23
N SER A 38 -14.85 21.17 8.39
CA SER A 38 -14.93 21.88 9.68
C SER A 38 -13.65 21.75 10.55
N PRO A 39 -12.43 21.95 10.02
CA PRO A 39 -11.21 21.71 10.78
C PRO A 39 -11.10 22.69 11.95
N SER A 40 -10.81 22.21 13.15
CA SER A 40 -10.53 23.06 14.31
C SER A 40 -9.23 23.85 14.13
N ASN A 41 -8.95 24.75 15.08
CA ASN A 41 -7.59 25.21 15.32
C ASN A 41 -6.66 24.04 15.63
N ASN A 42 -5.37 24.23 15.36
CA ASN A 42 -4.37 23.21 15.65
C ASN A 42 -4.26 23.02 17.16
N LEU A 43 -4.33 21.78 17.63
CA LEU A 43 -3.96 21.39 18.99
C LEU A 43 -2.44 21.44 19.18
N PHE A 44 -1.70 21.11 18.12
CA PHE A 44 -0.29 21.44 17.99
C PHE A 44 0.13 21.60 16.52
N TYR A 45 1.15 22.41 16.29
CA TYR A 45 1.71 22.71 14.98
C TYR A 45 3.20 22.99 15.13
N PHE A 46 4.04 22.08 14.64
CA PHE A 46 5.49 22.16 14.72
C PHE A 46 6.08 21.86 13.35
N VAL A 47 6.97 22.73 12.88
CA VAL A 47 7.59 22.61 11.56
C VAL A 47 9.09 22.49 11.75
N ARG A 48 9.66 21.37 11.26
CA ARG A 48 11.10 21.10 11.18
C ARG A 48 11.88 21.44 12.44
N GLN A 49 11.42 20.95 13.58
CA GLN A 49 12.12 21.07 14.85
C GLN A 49 13.30 20.09 14.89
N PRO A 50 14.48 20.51 15.37
CA PRO A 50 15.62 19.61 15.52
C PRO A 50 15.45 18.71 16.76
N HIS A 51 15.97 17.50 16.68
CA HIS A 51 16.17 16.60 17.83
C HIS A 51 17.34 15.68 17.56
N GLY A 52 18.49 15.96 18.17
CA GLY A 52 19.75 15.28 17.83
C GLY A 52 20.13 15.51 16.37
N THR A 53 20.37 14.43 15.63
CA THR A 53 20.66 14.43 14.19
C THR A 53 19.41 14.34 13.31
N SER A 54 18.23 14.30 13.92
CA SER A 54 16.94 14.19 13.24
C SER A 54 16.20 15.51 13.23
N ILE A 55 15.27 15.63 12.29
CA ILE A 55 14.35 16.77 12.17
C ILE A 55 12.94 16.21 12.22
N TRP A 56 12.03 16.85 12.95
CA TRP A 56 10.65 16.41 13.03
C TRP A 56 9.65 17.53 12.81
N SER A 57 8.47 17.18 12.32
CA SER A 57 7.34 18.09 12.14
C SER A 57 6.06 17.40 12.60
N ALA A 58 5.17 18.13 13.27
CA ALA A 58 3.94 17.55 13.81
C ALA A 58 2.73 18.46 13.60
N LEU A 59 1.59 17.85 13.31
CA LEU A 59 0.30 18.52 13.13
C LEU A 59 -0.78 17.71 13.86
N CYS A 60 -1.65 18.39 14.61
CA CYS A 60 -2.84 17.79 15.19
C CYS A 60 -3.99 18.78 15.23
N PHE A 61 -5.18 18.34 14.85
CA PHE A 61 -6.41 19.11 14.87
C PHE A 61 -7.62 18.15 14.84
N GLN A 62 -8.80 18.68 15.14
CA GLN A 62 -10.05 17.96 15.06
C GLN A 62 -10.81 18.31 13.79
N PHE A 63 -11.61 17.38 13.28
CA PHE A 63 -12.47 17.60 12.12
C PHE A 63 -13.68 16.67 12.15
N ASP A 64 -14.65 16.98 11.29
CA ASP A 64 -15.91 16.24 11.21
C ASP A 64 -15.76 15.04 10.27
N LYS A 65 -16.39 13.93 10.61
CA LYS A 65 -16.42 12.73 9.77
C LYS A 65 -17.80 12.09 9.86
N THR A 66 -18.35 11.67 8.72
CA THR A 66 -19.56 10.86 8.72
C THR A 66 -19.25 9.49 9.32
N PRO A 67 -20.03 8.99 10.31
CA PRO A 67 -19.81 7.66 10.86
C PRO A 67 -19.91 6.61 9.76
N ALA A 68 -18.90 5.74 9.65
CA ALA A 68 -18.82 4.77 8.55
C ALA A 68 -20.01 3.80 8.52
N PHE A 69 -20.62 3.53 9.67
CA PHE A 69 -21.80 2.67 9.81
C PHE A 69 -23.14 3.40 9.57
N LEU A 70 -23.13 4.72 9.36
CA LEU A 70 -24.31 5.54 9.03
C LEU A 70 -24.05 6.46 7.82
N PRO A 71 -23.64 5.93 6.64
CA PRO A 71 -23.13 6.72 5.53
C PRO A 71 -24.16 7.67 4.89
N ARG A 72 -25.46 7.45 5.13
CA ARG A 72 -26.55 8.29 4.61
C ARG A 72 -27.10 9.27 5.64
N SER A 73 -26.65 9.20 6.89
CA SER A 73 -27.10 10.11 7.92
C SER A 73 -26.44 11.48 7.72
N ARG A 74 -27.26 12.53 7.59
CA ARG A 74 -26.80 13.92 7.64
C ARG A 74 -26.92 14.54 9.02
N ALA A 75 -27.57 13.85 9.95
CA ALA A 75 -27.86 14.33 11.30
C ALA A 75 -26.82 13.89 12.34
N VAL A 76 -25.97 12.91 11.99
CA VAL A 76 -24.97 12.34 12.91
C VAL A 76 -23.58 12.53 12.30
N ILE A 77 -22.71 13.19 13.05
CA ILE A 77 -21.34 13.52 12.67
C ILE A 77 -20.41 13.10 13.83
N ASP A 78 -19.35 12.37 13.50
CA ASP A 78 -18.27 12.10 14.44
C ASP A 78 -17.27 13.26 14.42
N ARG A 79 -16.98 13.82 15.60
CA ARG A 79 -15.85 14.74 15.78
C ARG A 79 -14.62 13.93 16.14
N VAL A 80 -13.67 13.81 15.21
CA VAL A 80 -12.46 13.00 15.40
C VAL A 80 -11.21 13.87 15.53
N THR A 81 -10.20 13.36 16.23
CA THR A 81 -8.88 14.00 16.33
C THR A 81 -7.90 13.27 15.42
N GLY A 82 -7.31 14.00 14.47
CA GLY A 82 -6.26 13.49 13.61
C GLY A 82 -4.89 14.03 14.02
N TYR A 83 -3.85 13.22 13.85
CA TYR A 83 -2.48 13.67 14.01
C TYR A 83 -1.56 13.12 12.91
N LEU A 84 -0.47 13.85 12.70
CA LEU A 84 0.62 13.52 11.82
C LEU A 84 1.94 13.91 12.49
N LEU A 85 2.91 13.01 12.55
CA LEU A 85 4.30 13.25 12.94
C LEU A 85 5.20 12.71 11.83
N ILE A 86 6.03 13.59 11.28
CA ILE A 86 7.02 13.30 10.25
C ILE A 86 8.40 13.43 10.89
N VAL A 87 9.24 12.41 10.73
CA VAL A 87 10.62 12.39 11.21
C VAL A 87 11.54 12.18 10.01
N GLU A 88 12.47 13.10 9.82
CA GLU A 88 13.54 13.04 8.82
C GLU A 88 14.84 12.69 9.53
N HIS A 89 15.50 11.62 9.11
CA HIS A 89 16.80 11.18 9.63
C HIS A 89 17.60 10.57 8.50
N ARG A 90 18.84 11.04 8.30
CA ARG A 90 19.65 10.74 7.10
C ARG A 90 18.87 11.05 5.81
N ASP A 91 18.82 10.10 4.88
CA ASP A 91 18.06 10.11 3.64
C ASP A 91 16.70 9.38 3.75
N TYR A 92 16.17 9.22 4.97
CA TYR A 92 14.90 8.54 5.23
C TYR A 92 13.89 9.46 5.92
N VAL A 93 12.61 9.10 5.75
CA VAL A 93 11.46 9.74 6.38
C VAL A 93 10.58 8.68 7.03
N ALA A 94 10.26 8.85 8.32
CA ALA A 94 9.26 8.06 9.03
C ALA A 94 7.99 8.89 9.26
N ILE A 95 6.82 8.28 9.05
CA ILE A 95 5.52 8.94 9.16
C ILE A 95 4.62 8.18 10.12
N PHE A 96 4.31 8.80 11.26
CA PHE A 96 3.28 8.38 12.19
C PHE A 96 2.01 9.18 11.91
N LYS A 97 0.87 8.51 11.80
CA LYS A 97 -0.39 9.19 11.48
C LYS A 97 -1.59 8.44 12.04
N SER A 98 -2.64 9.18 12.35
CA SER A 98 -3.98 8.65 12.64
C SER A 98 -5.05 9.59 12.11
N GLN A 99 -6.08 9.02 11.49
CA GLN A 99 -7.20 9.73 10.83
C GLN A 99 -6.80 10.72 9.72
N ILE A 100 -5.51 10.88 9.44
CA ILE A 100 -4.96 11.77 8.42
C ILE A 100 -4.11 10.95 7.45
N ASP A 101 -4.19 11.31 6.18
CA ASP A 101 -3.37 10.76 5.10
C ASP A 101 -2.45 11.83 4.49
N ILE A 102 -1.35 11.37 3.91
CA ILE A 102 -0.43 12.24 3.16
C ILE A 102 -0.96 12.40 1.74
N PRO A 103 -1.15 13.63 1.24
CA PRO A 103 -1.55 13.87 -0.14
C PRO A 103 -0.62 13.19 -1.15
N ALA A 104 -1.20 12.63 -2.22
CA ALA A 104 -0.47 11.88 -3.24
C ALA A 104 0.67 12.71 -3.87
N ASP A 105 0.45 14.01 -4.09
CA ASP A 105 1.46 14.91 -4.66
C ASP A 105 2.68 15.08 -3.77
N PHE A 106 2.49 15.15 -2.45
CA PHE A 106 3.60 15.20 -1.50
C PHE A 106 4.41 13.91 -1.55
N THR A 107 3.71 12.77 -1.52
CA THR A 107 4.34 11.45 -1.64
C THR A 107 5.15 11.35 -2.93
N LYS A 108 4.54 11.68 -4.08
CA LYS A 108 5.19 11.61 -5.40
C LYS A 108 6.45 12.48 -5.49
N ARG A 109 6.42 13.67 -4.89
CA ARG A 109 7.51 14.65 -4.96
C ARG A 109 8.67 14.32 -4.01
N TYR A 110 8.36 13.97 -2.76
CA TYR A 110 9.37 13.92 -1.69
C TYR A 110 9.70 12.50 -1.21
N LEU A 111 8.81 11.52 -1.42
CA LEU A 111 8.92 10.20 -0.79
C LEU A 111 9.07 9.07 -1.82
N GLN A 112 9.97 8.15 -1.53
CA GLN A 112 10.11 6.87 -2.23
C GLN A 112 9.86 5.76 -1.22
N ARG A 113 9.08 4.74 -1.58
CA ARG A 113 8.87 3.58 -0.70
C ARG A 113 10.20 2.88 -0.46
N ILE A 114 10.46 2.46 0.78
CA ILE A 114 11.59 1.59 1.06
C ILE A 114 11.38 0.22 0.40
N GLY A 115 12.45 -0.38 -0.10
CA GLY A 115 12.39 -1.72 -0.68
C GLY A 115 12.06 -2.74 0.40
N ALA A 116 11.27 -3.75 0.06
CA ALA A 116 10.95 -4.82 1.01
C ALA A 116 12.22 -5.59 1.44
N GLN A 117 13.17 -5.77 0.53
CA GLN A 117 14.48 -6.34 0.86
C GLN A 117 15.26 -5.48 1.87
N ASP A 118 15.13 -4.15 1.83
CA ASP A 118 15.77 -3.29 2.83
C ASP A 118 15.19 -3.52 4.22
N VAL A 119 13.89 -3.80 4.32
CA VAL A 119 13.25 -4.15 5.59
C VAL A 119 13.76 -5.50 6.07
N ASP A 120 13.74 -6.52 5.20
CA ASP A 120 14.16 -7.88 5.51
C ASP A 120 15.62 -7.91 6.00
N HIS A 121 16.54 -7.30 5.25
CA HIS A 121 17.97 -7.25 5.59
C HIS A 121 18.32 -6.29 6.74
N GLY A 122 17.47 -5.29 7.01
CA GLY A 122 17.75 -4.29 8.05
C GLY A 122 17.29 -4.70 9.43
N LEU A 123 16.16 -5.41 9.50
CA LEU A 123 15.52 -5.72 10.77
C LEU A 123 15.56 -7.19 11.17
N THR A 124 15.85 -8.09 10.23
CA THR A 124 15.94 -9.53 10.53
C THR A 124 17.36 -10.02 10.41
N SER A 125 17.65 -11.09 11.15
CA SER A 125 18.91 -11.79 11.18
C SER A 125 18.65 -13.31 11.12
N LYS A 126 19.71 -14.11 11.22
CA LYS A 126 19.60 -15.55 11.40
C LYS A 126 18.95 -15.94 12.75
N ASP A 127 19.01 -15.04 13.73
CA ASP A 127 18.55 -15.27 15.09
C ASP A 127 17.09 -14.80 15.29
N SER A 128 16.49 -14.15 14.29
CA SER A 128 15.09 -13.73 14.33
C SER A 128 14.12 -14.91 14.49
N VAL A 129 13.23 -14.86 15.48
CA VAL A 129 12.19 -15.89 15.67
C VAL A 129 10.87 -15.40 15.09
N PHE A 130 10.36 -16.08 14.05
CA PHE A 130 9.12 -15.68 13.38
C PHE A 130 7.90 -16.31 14.03
N ALA A 131 6.95 -15.48 14.47
CA ALA A 131 5.72 -15.94 15.10
C ALA A 131 4.50 -15.93 14.17
N ARG A 132 4.50 -15.04 13.17
CA ARG A 132 3.41 -14.92 12.19
C ARG A 132 3.95 -14.52 10.83
N VAL A 133 3.44 -15.14 9.77
CA VAL A 133 3.69 -14.70 8.39
C VAL A 133 2.39 -14.76 7.61
N ARG A 134 2.04 -13.66 6.96
CA ARG A 134 0.99 -13.61 5.94
C ARG A 134 1.64 -13.76 4.57
N LEU A 135 1.21 -14.76 3.83
CA LEU A 135 1.73 -15.14 2.53
C LEU A 135 0.67 -14.93 1.46
N ARG A 136 1.12 -14.56 0.26
CA ARG A 136 0.32 -14.53 -0.97
C ARG A 136 0.86 -15.57 -1.93
N HIS A 137 -0.01 -16.36 -2.55
CA HIS A 137 0.40 -17.30 -3.59
C HIS A 137 0.63 -16.57 -4.92
N MET A 138 1.71 -16.93 -5.61
CA MET A 138 2.14 -16.32 -6.88
C MET A 138 1.58 -17.06 -8.10
N THR A 139 0.32 -17.49 -8.06
CA THR A 139 -0.34 -18.17 -9.19
C THR A 139 -1.51 -17.36 -9.70
N LEU A 140 -1.79 -17.51 -11.00
CA LEU A 140 -2.96 -16.93 -11.66
C LEU A 140 -4.19 -17.86 -11.59
N SER A 141 -4.05 -19.09 -11.07
CA SER A 141 -5.16 -20.03 -10.99
C SER A 141 -6.25 -19.52 -10.03
N ARG A 142 -7.48 -19.40 -10.53
CA ARG A 142 -8.66 -19.06 -9.73
C ARG A 142 -9.00 -20.09 -8.65
N PHE A 143 -8.52 -21.32 -8.80
CA PHE A 143 -8.77 -22.43 -7.87
C PHE A 143 -7.67 -22.58 -6.82
N ALA A 144 -6.58 -21.82 -6.93
CA ALA A 144 -5.49 -21.91 -5.97
C ALA A 144 -5.78 -21.12 -4.69
N LEU A 145 -5.16 -21.57 -3.60
CA LEU A 145 -5.14 -20.84 -2.34
C LEU A 145 -4.48 -19.47 -2.57
N ARG A 146 -5.23 -18.37 -2.45
CA ARG A 146 -4.73 -17.01 -2.72
C ARG A 146 -3.78 -16.48 -1.66
N SER A 147 -4.09 -16.75 -0.40
CA SER A 147 -3.27 -16.33 0.74
C SER A 147 -3.26 -17.40 1.83
N LYS A 148 -2.16 -17.46 2.57
CA LYS A 148 -2.01 -18.32 3.74
C LYS A 148 -1.46 -17.50 4.88
N THR A 149 -2.02 -17.63 6.08
CA THR A 149 -1.41 -17.08 7.30
C THR A 149 -0.87 -18.24 8.11
N LEU A 150 0.40 -18.15 8.50
CA LEU A 150 1.07 -19.11 9.36
C LEU A 150 1.29 -18.43 10.71
N GLU A 151 0.95 -19.11 11.80
CA GLU A 151 1.10 -18.63 13.18
C GLU A 151 1.62 -19.75 14.08
N GLY A 152 2.54 -19.42 14.98
CA GLY A 152 3.14 -20.34 15.93
C GLY A 152 4.21 -19.64 16.78
N GLU A 153 4.79 -20.34 17.75
CA GLU A 153 5.84 -19.74 18.60
C GLU A 153 7.16 -19.53 17.83
N ASN A 154 7.55 -20.51 17.01
CA ASN A 154 8.68 -20.41 16.11
C ASN A 154 8.37 -21.11 14.78
N LEU A 155 8.00 -20.34 13.77
CA LEU A 155 7.64 -20.85 12.44
C LEU A 155 8.83 -21.49 11.71
N GLN A 156 10.07 -21.15 12.05
CA GLN A 156 11.24 -21.75 11.41
C GLN A 156 11.34 -23.25 11.68
N ASN A 157 10.88 -23.69 12.86
CA ASN A 157 10.94 -25.09 13.28
C ASN A 157 9.66 -25.87 12.92
N ASN A 158 8.55 -25.16 12.70
CA ASN A 158 7.22 -25.75 12.60
C ASN A 158 6.64 -25.78 11.18
N VAL A 159 7.25 -25.04 10.24
CA VAL A 159 6.77 -24.94 8.86
C VAL A 159 7.65 -25.77 7.94
N GLY A 160 7.06 -26.77 7.31
CA GLY A 160 7.70 -27.45 6.19
C GLY A 160 7.93 -26.47 5.04
N MET A 161 9.19 -26.26 4.67
CA MET A 161 9.56 -25.25 3.67
C MET A 161 9.27 -25.65 2.22
N ALA A 162 8.82 -26.90 1.99
CA ALA A 162 8.42 -27.37 0.68
C ALA A 162 7.37 -26.44 0.06
N SER A 163 7.59 -26.05 -1.20
CA SER A 163 6.74 -25.10 -1.98
C SER A 163 6.68 -23.64 -1.49
N SER A 164 7.46 -23.24 -0.47
CA SER A 164 7.49 -21.85 0.05
C SER A 164 7.85 -20.82 -1.02
N ALA A 165 8.68 -21.20 -2.00
CA ALA A 165 9.05 -20.36 -3.13
C ALA A 165 7.86 -19.93 -4.02
N ARG A 166 6.70 -20.57 -3.91
CA ARG A 166 5.46 -20.17 -4.61
C ARG A 166 4.70 -19.05 -3.88
N PHE A 167 5.15 -18.67 -2.71
CA PHE A 167 4.51 -17.68 -1.87
C PHE A 167 5.42 -16.48 -1.63
N ALA A 168 4.85 -15.28 -1.73
CA ALA A 168 5.51 -14.04 -1.36
C ALA A 168 5.00 -13.56 0.02
N PRO A 169 5.89 -13.16 0.96
CA PRO A 169 5.47 -12.56 2.23
C PRO A 169 4.82 -11.19 2.00
N LEU A 170 3.62 -11.01 2.55
CA LEU A 170 2.91 -9.72 2.58
C LEU A 170 3.20 -8.93 3.86
N GLY A 171 3.45 -9.64 4.95
CA GLY A 171 3.78 -9.09 6.26
C GLY A 171 4.06 -10.20 7.25
N TYR A 172 4.83 -9.90 8.28
CA TYR A 172 5.26 -10.89 9.26
C TYR A 172 5.52 -10.24 10.62
N SER A 173 5.52 -11.05 11.68
CA SER A 173 5.98 -10.65 13.00
C SER A 173 7.07 -11.58 13.49
N PHE A 174 8.05 -11.00 14.15
CA PHE A 174 9.23 -11.71 14.63
C PHE A 174 9.76 -11.05 15.89
N THR A 175 10.53 -11.83 16.65
CA THR A 175 11.30 -11.34 17.78
C THR A 175 12.77 -11.29 17.37
N GLU A 176 13.43 -10.16 17.65
CA GLU A 176 14.86 -9.94 17.43
C GLU A 176 15.41 -9.23 18.66
N ALA A 177 16.45 -9.79 19.31
CA ALA A 177 17.02 -9.22 20.54
C ALA A 177 15.96 -8.83 21.58
N ASP A 178 15.02 -9.74 21.86
CA ASP A 178 13.86 -9.59 22.76
C ASP A 178 12.81 -8.53 22.35
N GLU A 179 13.02 -7.81 21.25
CA GLU A 179 12.06 -6.86 20.69
C GLU A 179 11.10 -7.54 19.72
N HIS A 180 9.81 -7.29 19.88
CA HIS A 180 8.76 -7.89 19.05
C HIS A 180 8.34 -6.93 17.93
N PHE A 181 8.73 -7.26 16.71
CA PHE A 181 8.42 -6.48 15.52
C PHE A 181 7.25 -7.06 14.74
N SER A 182 6.53 -6.18 14.04
CA SER A 182 5.66 -6.55 12.93
C SER A 182 5.89 -5.62 11.75
N THR A 183 6.00 -6.19 10.56
CA THR A 183 6.27 -5.44 9.33
C THR A 183 5.24 -5.76 8.26
N THR A 184 5.01 -4.79 7.38
CA THR A 184 4.27 -4.97 6.13
C THR A 184 5.14 -4.37 5.02
N PRO A 185 6.15 -5.12 4.53
CA PRO A 185 7.23 -4.59 3.68
C PRO A 185 6.73 -3.80 2.47
N ARG A 186 5.65 -4.26 1.81
CA ARG A 186 5.03 -3.57 0.65
C ARG A 186 4.62 -2.11 0.95
N THR A 187 4.27 -1.82 2.21
CA THR A 187 3.85 -0.49 2.65
C THR A 187 4.96 0.28 3.37
N GLY A 188 6.10 -0.34 3.63
CA GLY A 188 7.14 0.22 4.49
C GLY A 188 6.72 0.38 5.96
N ARG A 189 5.58 -0.21 6.36
CA ARG A 189 5.10 -0.12 7.75
C ARG A 189 5.90 -1.06 8.63
N ILE A 190 6.45 -0.51 9.70
CA ILE A 190 7.16 -1.25 10.74
C ILE A 190 6.55 -0.83 12.08
N SER A 191 6.28 -1.83 12.93
CA SER A 191 5.72 -1.65 14.26
C SER A 191 6.56 -2.41 15.27
N LEU A 192 6.79 -1.80 16.43
CA LEU A 192 7.37 -2.43 17.61
C LEU A 192 6.27 -2.58 18.66
N ARG A 193 6.09 -3.79 19.17
CA ARG A 193 5.18 -4.04 20.30
C ARG A 193 5.87 -3.55 21.58
N ALA A 194 5.47 -2.37 22.01
CA ALA A 194 5.90 -1.73 23.23
C ALA A 194 4.76 -0.85 23.74
N ASP A 195 4.94 -0.28 24.94
CA ASP A 195 4.05 0.75 25.45
C ASP A 195 3.96 1.96 24.52
N ARG A 196 2.89 2.74 24.69
CA ARG A 196 2.74 4.01 23.98
C ARG A 196 3.88 4.94 24.35
N ALA A 197 4.27 5.77 23.38
CA ALA A 197 5.45 6.60 23.46
C ALA A 197 5.12 8.06 23.16
N GLY A 198 5.88 8.94 23.82
CA GLY A 198 5.89 10.38 23.60
C GLY A 198 6.48 10.78 22.25
N HIS A 199 6.25 12.02 21.82
CA HIS A 199 6.74 12.48 20.52
C HIS A 199 8.26 12.33 20.33
N LEU A 200 9.10 12.71 21.31
CA LEU A 200 10.57 12.56 21.21
C LEU A 200 11.02 11.08 21.24
N GLU A 201 10.32 10.24 22.00
CA GLU A 201 10.59 8.80 22.01
C GLU A 201 10.27 8.16 20.66
N LEU A 202 9.23 8.65 19.97
CA LEU A 202 8.91 8.24 18.60
C LEU A 202 9.98 8.72 17.60
N VAL A 203 10.53 9.94 17.77
CA VAL A 203 11.68 10.41 16.97
C VAL A 203 12.88 9.48 17.18
N ASN A 204 13.22 9.15 18.43
CA ASN A 204 14.32 8.25 18.74
C ASN A 204 14.09 6.84 18.16
N TYR A 205 12.87 6.31 18.27
CA TYR A 205 12.49 5.04 17.68
C TYR A 205 12.61 5.05 16.15
N ALA A 206 12.09 6.09 15.48
CA ALA A 206 12.22 6.22 14.04
C ALA A 206 13.68 6.26 13.59
N SER A 207 14.50 7.03 14.31
CA SER A 207 15.93 7.17 14.04
C SER A 207 16.66 5.84 14.17
N SER A 208 16.40 5.08 15.24
CA SER A 208 17.05 3.77 15.47
C SER A 208 16.66 2.74 14.40
N ILE A 209 15.40 2.72 13.96
CA ILE A 209 14.97 1.88 12.85
C ILE A 209 15.63 2.30 11.54
N ILE A 210 15.70 3.60 11.24
CA ILE A 210 16.39 4.11 10.06
C ILE A 210 17.87 3.71 10.06
N ASP A 211 18.55 3.79 11.21
CA ASP A 211 19.94 3.35 11.34
C ASP A 211 20.13 1.84 11.09
N ARG A 212 19.13 1.01 11.43
CA ARG A 212 19.11 -0.43 11.10
C ARG A 212 18.84 -0.68 9.61
N LEU A 213 17.99 0.13 8.98
CA LEU A 213 17.65 0.04 7.55
C LEU A 213 18.76 0.56 6.63
N TYR A 214 19.59 1.49 7.11
CA TYR A 214 20.63 2.14 6.31
C TYR A 214 21.68 1.13 5.83
N PRO A 215 22.00 1.08 4.52
CA PRO A 215 23.01 0.16 3.99
C PRO A 215 24.38 0.38 4.63
N ARG A 216 25.00 -0.71 5.13
CA ARG A 216 26.33 -0.66 5.74
C ARG A 216 27.14 -1.95 5.46
N PRO A 217 28.48 -1.86 5.37
CA PRO A 217 29.32 -3.06 5.28
C PRO A 217 29.09 -4.00 6.47
N GLY A 218 29.05 -5.31 6.22
CA GLY A 218 28.78 -6.31 7.26
C GLY A 218 27.31 -6.40 7.70
N ARG A 219 26.37 -5.86 6.92
CA ARG A 219 24.93 -6.01 7.15
C ARG A 219 24.56 -7.49 7.28
N PRO A 220 23.72 -7.88 8.26
CA PRO A 220 23.23 -9.25 8.35
C PRO A 220 22.58 -9.67 7.03
N SER A 221 22.86 -10.89 6.59
CA SER A 221 22.03 -11.53 5.58
C SER A 221 20.60 -11.63 6.13
N SER A 222 19.60 -11.48 5.26
CA SER A 222 18.20 -11.70 5.63
C SER A 222 18.06 -13.07 6.30
N SER A 223 17.09 -13.21 7.21
CA SER A 223 16.79 -14.50 7.82
C SER A 223 16.71 -15.64 6.77
N PRO A 224 17.35 -16.80 7.00
CA PRO A 224 17.22 -17.99 6.15
C PRO A 224 15.77 -18.43 5.94
N PHE A 225 14.90 -18.15 6.92
CA PHE A 225 13.49 -18.46 6.82
C PHE A 225 12.77 -17.60 5.78
N LEU A 226 12.95 -16.27 5.80
CA LEU A 226 12.40 -15.38 4.77
C LEU A 226 13.02 -15.66 3.40
N ALA A 227 14.30 -16.06 3.38
CA ALA A 227 15.04 -16.36 2.17
C ALA A 227 14.44 -17.50 1.31
N ALA A 228 13.64 -18.38 1.91
CA ALA A 228 13.00 -19.52 1.22
C ALA A 228 11.67 -19.17 0.53
N PHE A 229 11.12 -17.98 0.75
CA PHE A 229 9.93 -17.48 0.08
C PHE A 229 10.31 -16.70 -1.19
N ALA A 230 9.31 -16.46 -2.05
CA ALA A 230 9.48 -15.58 -3.21
C ALA A 230 9.87 -14.17 -2.74
N ARG A 231 10.93 -13.62 -3.34
CA ARG A 231 11.45 -12.29 -2.99
C ARG A 231 10.96 -11.23 -3.97
N PRO A 232 10.72 -10.01 -3.48
CA PRO A 232 10.46 -8.88 -4.36
C PRO A 232 11.72 -8.55 -5.16
N LEU A 233 11.53 -8.25 -6.45
CA LEU A 233 12.59 -7.84 -7.38
C LEU A 233 12.30 -6.40 -7.83
N GLU A 234 13.34 -5.57 -7.93
CA GLU A 234 13.21 -4.26 -8.56
C GLU A 234 12.97 -4.43 -10.06
N LEU A 235 12.02 -3.69 -10.62
CA LEU A 235 11.68 -3.81 -12.05
C LEU A 235 12.84 -3.43 -12.98
N SER A 236 13.81 -2.65 -12.50
CA SER A 236 15.06 -2.36 -13.23
C SER A 236 15.93 -3.58 -13.46
N ASP A 237 15.79 -4.59 -12.61
CA ASP A 237 16.64 -5.78 -12.59
C ASP A 237 15.96 -6.95 -13.31
N LEU A 238 14.74 -6.74 -13.83
CA LEU A 238 13.95 -7.73 -14.52
C LEU A 238 14.44 -7.93 -15.96
N THR A 239 14.96 -9.13 -16.24
CA THR A 239 15.43 -9.54 -17.57
C THR A 239 14.45 -10.46 -18.30
N ALA A 240 13.56 -11.11 -17.56
CA ALA A 240 12.55 -12.02 -18.05
C ALA A 240 11.44 -11.31 -18.85
N SER A 241 10.81 -12.02 -19.78
CA SER A 241 9.71 -11.47 -20.59
C SER A 241 8.36 -11.82 -19.96
N PRO A 242 7.39 -10.89 -19.94
CA PRO A 242 6.06 -11.20 -19.42
C PRO A 242 5.35 -12.17 -20.36
N THR A 243 4.71 -13.18 -19.80
CA THR A 243 4.03 -14.24 -20.56
C THR A 243 2.53 -14.30 -20.29
N GLN A 244 2.09 -13.87 -19.11
CA GLN A 244 0.67 -13.89 -18.74
C GLN A 244 0.29 -12.69 -17.88
N PHE A 245 -0.96 -12.27 -17.99
CA PHE A 245 -1.58 -11.20 -17.21
C PHE A 245 -2.92 -11.68 -16.65
N ALA A 246 -3.22 -11.35 -15.39
CA ALA A 246 -4.57 -11.50 -14.84
C ALA A 246 -4.89 -10.35 -13.90
N VAL A 247 -6.18 -9.99 -13.82
CA VAL A 247 -6.66 -9.02 -12.83
C VAL A 247 -6.90 -9.73 -11.50
N ASP A 248 -6.48 -9.08 -10.41
CA ASP A 248 -6.74 -9.58 -9.06
C ASP A 248 -8.18 -9.23 -8.64
N THR A 249 -9.13 -10.01 -9.16
CA THR A 249 -10.56 -9.83 -8.89
C THR A 249 -10.93 -10.07 -7.44
N ALA A 250 -10.05 -10.71 -6.65
CA ALA A 250 -10.22 -10.85 -5.21
C ALA A 250 -10.15 -9.51 -4.50
N ILE A 251 -9.09 -8.73 -4.80
CA ILE A 251 -8.89 -7.41 -4.20
C ILE A 251 -10.02 -6.48 -4.61
N LEU A 252 -10.43 -6.53 -5.89
CA LEU A 252 -11.57 -5.75 -6.37
C LEU A 252 -12.87 -6.14 -5.65
N GLY A 253 -13.16 -7.45 -5.56
CA GLY A 253 -14.35 -7.95 -4.87
C GLY A 253 -14.37 -7.56 -3.40
N GLN A 254 -13.25 -7.68 -2.69
CA GLN A 254 -13.14 -7.25 -1.29
C GLN A 254 -13.40 -5.74 -1.16
N ALA A 255 -12.78 -4.92 -2.00
CA ALA A 255 -12.94 -3.46 -1.96
C ALA A 255 -14.39 -3.00 -2.25
N ILE A 256 -15.10 -3.72 -3.14
CA ILE A 256 -16.48 -3.41 -3.52
C ILE A 256 -17.49 -3.94 -2.49
N PHE A 257 -17.38 -5.21 -2.10
CA PHE A 257 -18.44 -5.90 -1.35
C PHE A 257 -18.20 -5.94 0.16
N ASP A 258 -16.95 -6.14 0.58
CA ASP A 258 -16.60 -6.36 1.99
C ASP A 258 -16.24 -5.04 2.66
N ASP A 259 -15.17 -4.39 2.17
CA ASP A 259 -14.66 -3.13 2.70
C ASP A 259 -15.55 -1.95 2.29
N LYS A 260 -16.26 -2.09 1.15
CA LYS A 260 -17.16 -1.08 0.57
C LYS A 260 -16.51 0.30 0.46
N VAL A 261 -15.22 0.34 0.13
CA VAL A 261 -14.44 1.58 -0.05
C VAL A 261 -14.60 2.15 -1.46
N ILE A 262 -15.05 1.31 -2.40
CA ILE A 262 -15.36 1.72 -3.78
C ILE A 262 -16.70 1.13 -4.23
N ARG A 263 -17.31 1.74 -5.24
CA ARG A 263 -18.46 1.19 -5.98
C ARG A 263 -18.23 1.28 -7.48
N LEU A 264 -18.88 0.39 -8.23
CA LEU A 264 -18.92 0.48 -9.69
C LEU A 264 -20.18 1.24 -10.12
N VAL A 265 -20.02 2.17 -11.05
CA VAL A 265 -21.11 2.97 -11.60
C VAL A 265 -21.05 2.94 -13.13
N LYS A 266 -22.21 3.08 -13.78
CA LYS A 266 -22.32 3.36 -15.22
C LYS A 266 -23.00 4.70 -15.43
N ARG A 267 -22.76 5.30 -16.59
CA ARG A 267 -23.53 6.46 -17.04
C ARG A 267 -24.99 6.08 -17.19
N ASP A 268 -25.86 6.93 -16.69
CA ASP A 268 -27.31 6.79 -16.79
C ASP A 268 -27.91 8.18 -17.04
N GLY A 269 -28.28 8.45 -18.31
CA GLY A 269 -28.68 9.77 -18.76
C GLY A 269 -27.61 10.85 -18.49
N GLY A 270 -27.99 11.91 -17.77
CA GLY A 270 -27.10 13.00 -17.35
C GLY A 270 -26.27 12.72 -16.09
N GLY A 271 -26.39 11.53 -15.50
CA GLY A 271 -25.75 11.17 -14.24
C GLY A 271 -25.08 9.80 -14.26
N TYR A 272 -24.89 9.25 -13.07
CA TYR A 272 -24.27 7.94 -12.86
C TYR A 272 -25.12 7.12 -11.91
N ARG A 273 -25.27 5.83 -12.24
CA ARG A 273 -26.02 4.85 -11.45
C ARG A 273 -25.07 3.80 -10.91
N GLU A 274 -25.19 3.51 -9.63
CA GLU A 274 -24.50 2.40 -8.98
C GLU A 274 -24.96 1.05 -9.55
N LEU A 275 -24.00 0.19 -9.88
CA LEU A 275 -24.26 -1.14 -10.38
C LEU A 275 -24.62 -2.07 -9.21
N PRO A 276 -25.78 -2.77 -9.27
CA PRO A 276 -26.10 -3.82 -8.32
C PRO A 276 -25.20 -5.03 -8.52
N LYS A 277 -25.09 -5.87 -7.49
CA LYS A 277 -24.26 -7.08 -7.51
C LYS A 277 -24.48 -7.97 -8.75
N VAL A 278 -25.72 -8.14 -9.19
CA VAL A 278 -26.06 -8.93 -10.38
C VAL A 278 -25.43 -8.40 -11.68
N GLU A 279 -25.15 -7.09 -11.76
CA GLU A 279 -24.44 -6.47 -12.89
C GLU A 279 -22.91 -6.49 -12.68
N ILE A 280 -22.44 -6.53 -11.43
CA ILE A 280 -21.02 -6.57 -11.08
C ILE A 280 -20.43 -7.98 -11.25
N ASP A 281 -21.14 -9.02 -10.85
CA ASP A 281 -20.64 -10.40 -10.89
C ASP A 281 -20.18 -10.84 -12.30
N PRO A 282 -20.89 -10.52 -13.41
CA PRO A 282 -20.40 -10.78 -14.77
C PRO A 282 -19.13 -10.02 -15.14
N ILE A 283 -18.99 -8.76 -14.69
CA ILE A 283 -17.78 -7.95 -14.93
C ILE A 283 -16.58 -8.60 -14.24
N LEU A 284 -16.74 -9.03 -12.99
CA LEU A 284 -15.68 -9.73 -12.25
C LEU A 284 -15.36 -11.10 -12.86
N ALA A 285 -16.36 -11.79 -13.43
CA ALA A 285 -16.14 -13.04 -14.14
C ALA A 285 -15.28 -12.84 -15.40
N GLU A 286 -15.58 -11.85 -16.23
CA GLU A 286 -14.78 -11.53 -17.43
C GLU A 286 -13.35 -11.10 -17.07
N LEU A 287 -13.18 -10.37 -15.96
CA LEU A 287 -11.85 -9.99 -15.44
C LEU A 287 -11.03 -11.17 -14.87
N THR A 288 -11.67 -12.31 -14.60
CA THR A 288 -10.99 -13.47 -14.01
C THR A 288 -10.17 -14.26 -15.04
N ASP A 289 -10.40 -14.05 -16.33
CA ASP A 289 -9.68 -14.75 -17.38
C ASP A 289 -8.20 -14.34 -17.44
N VAL A 290 -7.33 -15.34 -17.60
CA VAL A 290 -5.90 -15.14 -17.81
C VAL A 290 -5.68 -14.77 -19.27
N LEU A 291 -4.94 -13.68 -19.49
CA LEU A 291 -4.54 -13.21 -20.80
C LEU A 291 -3.09 -13.62 -21.08
N GLY A 292 -2.83 -14.09 -22.30
CA GLY A 292 -1.46 -14.29 -22.79
C GLY A 292 -0.83 -12.96 -23.13
N VAL A 293 0.47 -12.82 -22.85
CA VAL A 293 1.25 -11.63 -23.18
C VAL A 293 2.29 -12.00 -24.23
N THR A 294 2.30 -11.27 -25.35
CA THR A 294 3.26 -11.47 -26.44
C THR A 294 3.88 -10.14 -26.86
N LYS A 295 5.10 -10.20 -27.39
CA LYS A 295 5.80 -9.03 -27.93
C LYS A 295 5.53 -8.92 -29.43
N SER A 296 4.94 -7.81 -29.87
CA SER A 296 4.70 -7.54 -31.29
C SER A 296 5.99 -7.23 -32.03
N ALA A 297 5.94 -7.25 -33.37
CA ALA A 297 7.06 -6.84 -34.22
C ALA A 297 7.55 -5.41 -33.95
N ALA A 298 6.66 -4.51 -33.50
CA ALA A 298 6.98 -3.15 -33.10
C ALA A 298 7.50 -3.04 -31.64
N GLY A 299 7.71 -4.17 -30.96
CA GLY A 299 8.20 -4.24 -29.59
C GLY A 299 7.17 -3.97 -28.50
N LYS A 300 5.89 -3.83 -28.84
CA LYS A 300 4.80 -3.61 -27.86
C LYS A 300 4.42 -4.92 -27.18
N LEU A 301 4.08 -4.86 -25.89
CA LEU A 301 3.55 -6.01 -25.16
C LEU A 301 2.03 -6.02 -25.29
N LEU A 302 1.50 -6.96 -26.06
CA LEU A 302 0.08 -7.10 -26.36
C LEU A 302 -0.52 -8.21 -25.49
N MET A 303 -1.77 -8.03 -25.09
CA MET A 303 -2.49 -9.02 -24.29
C MET A 303 -3.63 -9.62 -25.12
N SER A 304 -3.71 -10.94 -25.15
CA SER A 304 -4.73 -11.69 -25.90
C SER A 304 -5.46 -12.70 -25.02
N GLN A 305 -6.73 -12.95 -25.32
CA GLN A 305 -7.48 -14.03 -24.70
C GLN A 305 -6.89 -15.38 -25.10
N LEU A 306 -6.51 -16.23 -24.13
CA LEU A 306 -5.84 -17.50 -24.42
C LEU A 306 -6.68 -18.48 -25.26
N ALA A 307 -8.01 -18.39 -25.18
CA ALA A 307 -8.92 -19.29 -25.90
C ALA A 307 -9.18 -18.87 -27.35
N THR A 308 -9.15 -17.58 -27.65
CA THR A 308 -9.58 -17.01 -28.94
C THR A 308 -8.46 -16.28 -29.69
N ASP A 309 -7.33 -16.03 -29.02
CA ASP A 309 -6.22 -15.18 -29.47
C ASP A 309 -6.62 -13.74 -29.83
N VAL A 310 -7.80 -13.30 -29.39
CA VAL A 310 -8.27 -11.93 -29.61
C VAL A 310 -7.47 -10.98 -28.73
N GLU A 311 -6.83 -10.01 -29.36
CA GLU A 311 -6.11 -8.92 -28.69
C GLU A 311 -7.09 -8.02 -27.93
N VAL A 312 -6.91 -7.94 -26.62
CA VAL A 312 -7.77 -7.17 -25.70
C VAL A 312 -6.98 -6.12 -24.91
N GLY A 313 -5.65 -6.05 -25.03
CA GLY A 313 -4.90 -5.08 -24.25
C GLY A 313 -3.45 -4.82 -24.64
N GLU A 314 -2.81 -3.93 -23.89
CA GLU A 314 -1.41 -3.52 -24.06
C GLU A 314 -0.79 -3.20 -22.69
N LEU A 315 0.42 -3.70 -22.43
CA LEU A 315 1.24 -3.43 -21.26
C LEU A 315 2.47 -2.60 -21.62
N VAL A 316 2.97 -1.83 -20.64
CA VAL A 316 4.27 -1.15 -20.73
C VAL A 316 5.05 -1.41 -19.45
N ILE A 317 6.24 -1.98 -19.59
CA ILE A 317 7.15 -2.21 -18.47
C ILE A 317 8.21 -1.09 -18.47
N ASN A 318 8.25 -0.32 -17.38
CA ASN A 318 9.27 0.69 -17.12
C ASN A 318 10.10 0.30 -15.89
N LYS A 319 11.24 0.95 -15.69
CA LYS A 319 12.17 0.69 -14.56
C LYS A 319 11.53 0.74 -13.17
N SER A 320 10.44 1.50 -13.00
CA SER A 320 9.80 1.73 -11.69
C SER A 320 8.35 1.29 -11.63
N ARG A 321 7.76 0.84 -12.74
CA ARG A 321 6.32 0.49 -12.81
C ARG A 321 6.01 -0.32 -14.06
N ILE A 322 5.11 -1.30 -13.92
CA ILE A 322 4.38 -1.89 -15.04
C ILE A 322 3.04 -1.17 -15.17
N ALA A 323 2.71 -0.65 -16.35
CA ALA A 323 1.50 0.09 -16.63
C ALA A 323 0.58 -0.70 -17.58
N LEU A 324 -0.69 -0.78 -17.22
CA LEU A 324 -1.77 -1.25 -18.07
C LEU A 324 -2.23 -0.11 -18.98
N LYS A 325 -1.69 -0.08 -20.20
CA LYS A 325 -1.96 1.00 -21.16
C LYS A 325 -3.33 0.84 -21.83
N ARG A 326 -3.73 -0.39 -22.13
CA ARG A 326 -5.04 -0.70 -22.68
C ARG A 326 -5.57 -2.00 -22.12
N LEU A 327 -6.85 -2.00 -21.78
CA LEU A 327 -7.67 -3.17 -21.54
C LEU A 327 -9.05 -2.87 -22.13
N ALA A 328 -9.47 -3.67 -23.10
CA ALA A 328 -10.68 -3.53 -23.87
C ALA A 328 -11.44 -4.87 -23.80
N LEU A 329 -12.24 -5.00 -22.76
CA LEU A 329 -13.12 -6.12 -22.53
C LEU A 329 -14.57 -5.61 -22.60
N PRO A 330 -15.49 -6.32 -23.29
CA PRO A 330 -16.85 -5.87 -23.51
C PRO A 330 -17.60 -5.36 -22.27
N LEU A 331 -17.55 -6.07 -21.13
CA LEU A 331 -18.33 -5.70 -19.95
C LEU A 331 -17.71 -4.55 -19.16
N LEU A 332 -16.44 -4.22 -19.40
CA LEU A 332 -15.75 -3.08 -18.78
C LEU A 332 -16.07 -1.75 -19.46
N ALA A 333 -16.71 -1.77 -20.63
CA ALA A 333 -17.06 -0.56 -21.36
C ALA A 333 -17.95 0.36 -20.50
N ASP A 334 -17.52 1.62 -20.38
CA ASP A 334 -18.20 2.66 -19.60
C ASP A 334 -18.47 2.31 -18.12
N VAL A 335 -17.69 1.40 -17.54
CA VAL A 335 -17.69 1.13 -16.10
C VAL A 335 -16.69 2.05 -15.40
N TYR A 336 -17.18 2.82 -14.44
CA TYR A 336 -16.39 3.75 -13.64
C TYR A 336 -16.34 3.28 -12.19
N VAL A 337 -15.29 3.68 -11.47
CA VAL A 337 -15.10 3.44 -10.05
C VAL A 337 -15.24 4.78 -9.33
N GLU A 338 -16.07 4.79 -8.29
CA GLU A 338 -16.22 5.91 -7.36
C GLU A 338 -15.82 5.50 -5.95
N ASP A 339 -15.26 6.45 -5.21
CA ASP A 339 -15.07 6.33 -3.77
C ASP A 339 -16.41 6.45 -3.03
N THR A 340 -16.68 5.51 -2.12
CA THR A 340 -17.93 5.48 -1.37
C THR A 340 -18.04 6.56 -0.30
N GLN A 341 -16.95 7.29 0.00
CA GLN A 341 -16.97 8.45 0.88
C GLN A 341 -17.83 9.60 0.33
N PHE A 342 -17.98 9.68 -1.00
CA PHE A 342 -18.85 10.65 -1.66
C PHE A 342 -20.25 10.06 -1.88
N ALA A 343 -21.23 10.91 -2.17
CA ALA A 343 -22.52 10.42 -2.67
C ALA A 343 -22.36 9.83 -4.08
N SER A 344 -23.22 8.88 -4.44
CA SER A 344 -23.20 8.27 -5.78
C SER A 344 -23.35 9.33 -6.87
N GLY A 345 -22.46 9.32 -7.86
CA GLY A 345 -22.42 10.32 -8.92
C GLY A 345 -21.77 11.65 -8.54
N ALA A 346 -21.33 11.84 -7.30
CA ALA A 346 -20.72 13.08 -6.80
C ALA A 346 -19.19 13.03 -6.70
N ASP A 347 -18.56 11.88 -6.91
CA ASP A 347 -17.09 11.75 -6.88
C ASP A 347 -16.48 12.39 -8.15
N GLU A 348 -15.93 13.61 -8.05
CA GLU A 348 -15.24 14.26 -9.16
C GLU A 348 -13.95 13.53 -9.57
N GLY A 349 -13.40 12.69 -8.68
CA GLY A 349 -12.22 11.86 -8.91
C GLY A 349 -12.51 10.51 -9.57
N ARG A 350 -13.75 10.25 -10.01
CA ARG A 350 -14.11 8.97 -10.64
C ARG A 350 -13.24 8.65 -11.85
N VAL A 351 -12.87 7.38 -11.98
CA VAL A 351 -12.02 6.89 -13.07
C VAL A 351 -12.62 5.65 -13.71
N LEU A 352 -12.24 5.35 -14.95
CA LEU A 352 -12.64 4.08 -15.58
C LEU A 352 -12.08 2.89 -14.80
N LEU A 353 -12.80 1.76 -14.75
CA LEU A 353 -12.36 0.56 -14.04
C LEU A 353 -10.96 0.10 -14.47
N LYS A 354 -10.63 0.16 -15.77
CA LYS A 354 -9.28 -0.15 -16.26
C LYS A 354 -8.19 0.79 -15.69
N GLN A 355 -8.51 2.08 -15.52
CA GLN A 355 -7.58 3.07 -14.97
C GLN A 355 -7.41 2.86 -13.46
N PHE A 356 -8.48 2.49 -12.77
CA PHE A 356 -8.42 2.07 -11.37
C PHE A 356 -7.51 0.84 -11.21
N ILE A 357 -7.70 -0.18 -12.05
CA ILE A 357 -6.87 -1.40 -12.03
C ILE A 357 -5.39 -1.07 -12.23
N ASP A 358 -5.08 -0.21 -13.20
CA ASP A 358 -3.73 0.27 -13.46
C ASP A 358 -3.15 1.04 -12.24
N LYS A 359 -3.90 2.01 -11.72
CA LYS A 359 -3.47 2.91 -10.65
C LYS A 359 -3.23 2.18 -9.34
N GLU A 360 -4.13 1.27 -8.96
CA GLU A 360 -4.06 0.50 -7.72
C GLU A 360 -3.20 -0.77 -7.83
N ASN A 361 -2.70 -1.08 -9.03
CA ASN A 361 -1.94 -2.29 -9.34
C ASN A 361 -2.68 -3.57 -8.90
N THR A 362 -3.98 -3.65 -9.20
CA THR A 362 -4.81 -4.83 -8.92
C THR A 362 -4.71 -5.87 -10.04
N PHE A 363 -3.48 -6.21 -10.42
CA PHE A 363 -3.20 -7.22 -11.42
C PHE A 363 -1.91 -7.99 -11.08
N ILE A 364 -1.75 -9.15 -11.70
CA ILE A 364 -0.61 -10.05 -11.57
C ILE A 364 -0.06 -10.31 -12.97
N ILE A 365 1.26 -10.29 -13.10
CA ILE A 365 1.97 -10.63 -14.34
C ILE A 365 2.93 -11.76 -14.04
N LEU A 366 2.93 -12.78 -14.89
CA LEU A 366 3.94 -13.83 -14.86
C LEU A 366 5.03 -13.54 -15.89
N PHE A 367 6.24 -13.94 -15.52
CA PHE A 367 7.47 -13.77 -16.29
C PHE A 367 8.15 -15.13 -16.40
N ASP A 368 8.70 -15.42 -17.58
CA ASP A 368 9.53 -16.60 -17.85
C ASP A 368 10.99 -16.23 -18.13
#